data_AF-A0A7S1H3W4-F1
#
_entry.id   AF-A0A7S1H3W4-F1
#
_cell.length_a   1.000
_cell.length_b   1.000
_cell.length_c   1.000
_cell.angle_alpha   90.00
_cell.angle_beta   90.00
_cell.angle_gamma   90.00
#
_symmetry.space_group_name_H-M   'P 1'
#
loop_
_entity.id
_entity.type
_entity.pdbx_description
1 polymer ?
#
loop_
_entity_poly.entity_id
_entity_poly.type
_entity_poly.pdbx_seq_one_letter_code
_entity_poly.pdbx_strand_id
1 'polypeptide(L)'
;EDVKIATKRLVRFRLCPSDMCTETNAGGCKSGYGDYVLDLDTYINSYYELKEQVTEQNCENHMNNNCDCDDDDGKGDDFNRDYCEYDCFVDAGMSECVDQNPYEDDEVEQVDIKEYLECAQL
;
A
#
# COMPACT_ATOMS: atom_id res chain seq x y z
N GLU A 1 44.25 -1.97 3.31
CA GLU A 1 42.84 -1.79 2.93
C GLU A 1 42.09 -3.03 3.41
N ASP A 2 41.29 -2.89 4.46
CA ASP A 2 40.51 -4.01 5.00
C ASP A 2 39.29 -4.26 4.10
N VAL A 3 39.22 -5.47 3.53
CA VAL A 3 38.04 -5.96 2.83
C VAL A 3 36.94 -6.17 3.88
N LYS A 4 36.10 -5.16 4.08
CA LYS A 4 34.91 -5.29 4.91
C LYS A 4 33.87 -6.13 4.16
N ILE A 5 33.53 -7.29 4.71
CA ILE A 5 32.37 -8.06 4.26
C ILE A 5 31.13 -7.21 4.60
N ALA A 6 30.55 -6.57 3.58
CA ALA A 6 29.29 -5.86 3.71
C ALA A 6 28.13 -6.82 3.44
N THR A 7 27.17 -6.89 4.35
CA THR A 7 25.95 -7.65 4.16
C THR A 7 25.06 -6.90 3.17
N LYS A 8 24.96 -7.39 1.92
CA LYS A 8 24.01 -6.82 0.94
C LYS A 8 22.66 -7.49 1.11
N ARG A 9 21.61 -6.69 1.32
CA ARG A 9 20.22 -7.15 1.35
C ARG A 9 19.69 -7.15 -0.09
N LEU A 10 19.36 -8.32 -0.62
CA LEU A 10 18.95 -8.48 -2.02
C LEU A 10 17.60 -9.16 -2.11
N VAL A 11 16.81 -8.74 -3.09
CA VAL A 11 15.55 -9.38 -3.48
C VAL A 11 15.74 -10.05 -4.82
N ARG A 12 15.28 -11.29 -4.94
CA ARG A 12 15.40 -12.12 -6.14
C ARG A 12 14.02 -12.46 -6.68
N PHE A 13 13.71 -11.95 -7.85
CA PHE A 13 12.53 -12.33 -8.63
C PHE A 13 12.92 -13.41 -9.62
N ARG A 14 12.20 -14.52 -9.60
CA ARG A 14 12.33 -15.56 -10.63
C ARG A 14 11.17 -15.47 -11.59
N LEU A 15 11.46 -15.10 -12.83
CA LEU A 15 10.51 -15.13 -13.93
C LEU A 15 10.52 -16.51 -14.56
N CYS A 16 9.39 -17.20 -14.46
CA CYS A 16 9.17 -18.49 -15.07
C CYS A 16 8.41 -18.35 -16.38
N PRO A 17 8.51 -19.34 -17.29
CA PRO A 17 7.55 -19.52 -18.35
C PRO A 17 6.11 -19.52 -17.78
N SER A 18 5.17 -18.89 -18.48
CA SER A 18 3.81 -18.68 -17.99
C SER A 18 3.06 -19.98 -17.68
N ASP A 19 3.43 -21.08 -18.34
CA ASP A 19 2.89 -22.42 -18.15
C ASP A 19 3.54 -23.20 -17.00
N MET A 20 4.52 -22.63 -16.31
CA MET A 20 5.31 -23.29 -15.26
C MET A 20 5.30 -22.57 -13.91
N CYS A 21 4.48 -21.53 -13.75
CA CYS A 21 4.32 -20.83 -12.48
C CYS A 21 3.61 -21.73 -11.44
N THR A 22 3.97 -21.58 -10.17
CA THR A 22 3.40 -22.36 -9.07
C THR A 22 3.26 -21.47 -7.84
N GLU A 23 2.09 -21.50 -7.23
CA GLU A 23 1.76 -20.74 -6.01
C GLU A 23 2.36 -21.37 -4.74
N THR A 24 2.76 -22.65 -4.79
CA THR A 24 3.19 -23.43 -3.61
C THR A 24 4.70 -23.51 -3.46
N ASN A 25 5.46 -23.01 -4.44
CA ASN A 25 6.92 -23.04 -4.42
C ASN A 25 7.47 -21.64 -4.72
N ALA A 26 8.12 -21.03 -3.73
CA ALA A 26 8.77 -19.73 -3.87
C ALA A 26 9.86 -19.68 -4.96
N GLY A 27 10.40 -20.83 -5.35
CA GLY A 27 11.33 -20.97 -6.46
C GLY A 27 10.66 -21.08 -7.83
N GLY A 28 9.32 -21.12 -7.91
CA GLY A 28 8.57 -21.27 -9.15
C GLY A 28 8.97 -22.52 -9.93
N CYS A 29 9.74 -22.31 -10.99
CA CYS A 29 10.22 -23.32 -11.93
C CYS A 29 11.71 -23.65 -11.73
N LYS A 30 12.10 -24.85 -12.16
CA LYS A 30 13.47 -25.37 -12.00
C LYS A 30 14.40 -25.10 -13.21
N SER A 31 13.84 -24.72 -14.36
CA SER A 31 14.58 -24.49 -15.61
C SER A 31 13.84 -23.48 -16.49
N GLY A 32 14.56 -22.88 -17.45
CA GLY A 32 13.96 -21.90 -18.37
C GLY A 32 13.55 -20.58 -17.70
N TYR A 33 14.10 -20.30 -16.52
CA TYR A 33 13.80 -19.08 -15.76
C TYR A 33 14.81 -17.97 -16.03
N GLY A 34 14.37 -16.73 -15.82
CA GLY A 34 15.23 -15.56 -15.66
C GLY A 34 15.20 -15.10 -14.20
N ASP A 35 16.35 -14.96 -13.56
CA ASP A 35 16.45 -14.37 -12.22
C ASP A 35 16.82 -12.87 -12.35
N TYR A 36 15.98 -12.02 -11.77
CA TYR A 36 16.23 -10.58 -11.61
C TYR A 36 16.55 -10.32 -10.15
N VAL A 37 17.72 -9.75 -9.89
CA VAL A 37 18.17 -9.42 -8.55
C VAL A 37 18.25 -7.92 -8.44
N LEU A 38 17.58 -7.38 -7.43
CA LEU A 38 17.65 -5.98 -7.07
C LEU A 38 18.03 -5.83 -5.61
N ASP A 39 18.48 -4.63 -5.28
CA ASP A 39 18.67 -4.22 -3.91
C ASP A 39 17.33 -4.17 -3.16
N LEU A 40 17.32 -4.58 -1.89
CA LEU A 40 16.11 -4.59 -1.07
C LEU A 40 15.49 -3.20 -0.95
N ASP A 41 16.31 -2.16 -0.84
CA ASP A 41 15.83 -0.79 -0.68
C ASP A 41 15.07 -0.33 -1.94
N THR A 42 15.60 -0.69 -3.11
CA THR A 42 14.91 -0.43 -4.38
C THR A 42 13.56 -1.15 -4.46
N TYR A 43 13.51 -2.42 -4.04
CA TYR A 43 12.27 -3.19 -4.05
C TYR A 43 11.22 -2.56 -3.12
N ILE A 44 11.61 -2.27 -1.89
CA ILE A 44 10.73 -1.75 -0.86
C ILE A 44 10.15 -0.41 -1.30
N ASN A 45 10.97 0.54 -1.72
CA ASN A 45 10.49 1.86 -2.14
C ASN A 45 9.50 1.76 -3.30
N SER A 46 9.85 1.00 -4.35
CA SER A 46 8.93 0.81 -5.49
C SER A 46 7.65 0.05 -5.13
N TYR A 47 7.71 -0.88 -4.17
CA TYR A 47 6.53 -1.60 -3.70
C TYR A 47 5.56 -0.68 -2.94
N TYR A 48 6.08 0.17 -2.04
CA TYR A 48 5.25 1.10 -1.29
C TYR A 48 4.70 2.23 -2.16
N GLU A 49 5.48 2.77 -3.11
CA GLU A 49 4.99 3.71 -4.12
C GLU A 49 3.82 3.11 -4.91
N LEU A 50 3.95 1.86 -5.37
CA LEU A 50 2.87 1.19 -6.09
C LEU A 50 1.65 0.95 -5.19
N LYS A 51 1.87 0.53 -3.94
CA LYS A 51 0.79 0.27 -2.99
C LYS A 51 0.00 1.54 -2.69
N GLU A 52 0.68 2.66 -2.48
CA GLU A 52 0.08 3.98 -2.28
C GLU A 52 -0.78 4.38 -3.49
N GLN A 53 -0.23 4.31 -4.72
CA GLN A 53 -0.98 4.62 -5.94
C GLN A 53 -2.23 3.74 -6.13
N VAL A 54 -2.12 2.44 -5.87
CA VAL A 54 -3.25 1.52 -5.97
C VAL A 54 -4.29 1.82 -4.89
N THR A 55 -3.85 2.16 -3.68
CA THR A 55 -4.74 2.52 -2.57
C THR A 55 -5.50 3.80 -2.91
N GLU A 56 -4.79 4.87 -3.28
CA GLU A 56 -5.38 6.16 -3.69
C GLU A 56 -6.38 5.98 -4.82
N GLN A 57 -6.02 5.24 -5.87
CA GLN A 57 -6.93 4.93 -6.97
C GLN A 57 -8.18 4.18 -6.50
N ASN A 58 -8.06 3.22 -5.58
CA ASN A 58 -9.21 2.48 -5.06
C ASN A 58 -10.11 3.39 -4.21
N CYS A 59 -9.51 4.25 -3.37
CA CYS A 59 -10.23 5.21 -2.54
C CYS A 59 -11.01 6.21 -3.42
N GLU A 60 -10.37 6.81 -4.43
CA GLU A 60 -11.01 7.72 -5.38
C GLU A 60 -12.15 7.05 -6.15
N ASN A 61 -11.93 5.82 -6.64
CA ASN A 61 -12.97 5.09 -7.34
C ASN A 61 -14.15 4.77 -6.43
N HIS A 62 -13.91 4.38 -5.19
CA HIS A 62 -14.98 4.09 -4.24
C HIS A 62 -15.76 5.35 -3.90
N MET A 63 -15.07 6.45 -3.60
CA MET A 63 -15.68 7.73 -3.31
C MET A 63 -16.63 8.16 -4.44
N ASN A 64 -16.14 8.16 -5.68
CA ASN A 64 -16.89 8.66 -6.84
C ASN A 64 -18.09 7.78 -7.26
N ASN A 65 -18.08 6.48 -6.92
CA ASN A 65 -19.11 5.54 -7.41
C ASN A 65 -20.05 5.04 -6.31
N ASN A 66 -19.63 5.09 -5.05
CA ASN A 66 -20.33 4.44 -3.95
C ASN A 66 -20.68 5.39 -2.79
N CYS A 67 -19.98 6.53 -2.66
CA CYS A 67 -20.23 7.49 -1.59
C CYS A 67 -21.04 8.68 -2.09
N ASP A 68 -22.21 8.91 -1.50
CA ASP A 68 -23.02 10.11 -1.74
C ASP A 68 -22.66 11.20 -0.72
N CYS A 69 -21.45 11.74 -0.83
CA CYS A 69 -20.92 12.76 0.08
C CYS A 69 -20.73 14.14 -0.56
N ASP A 70 -21.28 14.34 -1.76
CA ASP A 70 -21.36 15.67 -2.38
C ASP A 70 -22.28 16.59 -1.55
N ASP A 71 -21.90 17.85 -1.41
CA ASP A 71 -22.67 18.86 -0.67
C ASP A 71 -23.67 19.52 -1.63
N ASP A 72 -24.86 18.92 -1.74
CA ASP A 72 -25.93 19.32 -2.63
C ASP A 72 -27.23 19.65 -1.88
N ASP A 73 -28.14 20.41 -2.54
CA ASP A 73 -29.36 21.00 -1.95
C ASP A 73 -30.34 19.99 -1.30
N GLY A 74 -30.08 18.67 -1.44
CA GLY A 74 -30.83 17.59 -0.80
C GLY A 74 -30.31 17.18 0.59
N LYS A 75 -29.14 17.66 1.01
CA LYS A 75 -28.50 17.34 2.29
C LYS A 75 -29.03 18.29 3.37
N GLY A 76 -29.21 17.79 4.59
CA GLY A 76 -29.72 18.59 5.71
C GLY A 76 -28.67 19.55 6.28
N ASP A 77 -29.10 20.56 7.04
CA ASP A 77 -28.22 21.57 7.66
C ASP A 77 -27.15 20.97 8.60
N ASP A 78 -27.34 19.73 9.08
CA ASP A 78 -26.42 18.98 9.92
C ASP A 78 -25.43 18.10 9.13
N PHE A 79 -25.44 18.18 7.79
CA PHE A 79 -24.54 17.39 6.95
C PHE A 79 -23.08 17.80 7.15
N ASN A 80 -22.23 16.81 7.43
CA ASN A 80 -20.79 16.98 7.46
C ASN A 80 -20.15 15.99 6.49
N ARG A 81 -19.41 16.53 5.53
CA ARG A 81 -18.73 15.77 4.49
C ARG A 81 -17.71 14.79 5.08
N ASP A 82 -16.89 15.21 6.04
CA ASP A 82 -15.82 14.38 6.62
C ASP A 82 -16.40 13.14 7.32
N TYR A 83 -17.53 13.30 8.00
CA TYR A 83 -18.26 12.20 8.65
C TYR A 83 -18.85 11.24 7.62
N CYS A 84 -19.44 11.77 6.54
CA CYS A 84 -19.97 10.97 5.44
C CYS A 84 -18.87 10.15 4.74
N GLU A 85 -17.74 10.78 4.41
CA GLU A 85 -16.61 10.14 3.74
C GLU A 85 -16.03 9.02 4.62
N TYR A 86 -15.82 9.30 5.90
CA TYR A 86 -15.37 8.31 6.88
C TYR A 86 -16.32 7.11 6.96
N ASP A 87 -17.62 7.35 7.17
CA ASP A 87 -18.61 6.29 7.32
C ASP A 87 -18.68 5.42 6.05
N CYS A 88 -18.64 6.04 4.88
CA CYS A 88 -18.65 5.32 3.61
C CYS A 88 -17.46 4.35 3.47
N PHE A 89 -16.24 4.81 3.79
CA PHE A 89 -15.05 3.97 3.73
C PHE A 89 -15.06 2.87 4.81
N VAL A 90 -15.47 3.19 6.03
CA VAL A 90 -15.51 2.20 7.13
C VAL A 90 -16.56 1.12 6.85
N ASP A 91 -17.74 1.49 6.35
CA ASP A 91 -18.78 0.53 5.95
C ASP A 91 -18.32 -0.38 4.79
N ALA A 92 -17.47 0.14 3.91
CA ALA A 92 -16.83 -0.63 2.84
C ALA A 92 -15.63 -1.47 3.31
N GLY A 93 -15.18 -1.32 4.56
CA GLY A 93 -13.98 -1.96 5.09
C GLY A 93 -12.68 -1.42 4.51
N MET A 94 -12.69 -0.18 4.00
CA MET A 94 -11.56 0.50 3.36
C MET A 94 -10.91 1.50 4.32
N SER A 95 -10.56 1.03 5.52
CA SER A 95 -9.95 1.87 6.57
C SER A 95 -8.63 2.52 6.13
N GLU A 96 -7.94 1.94 5.14
CA GLU A 96 -6.73 2.50 4.54
C GLU A 96 -6.97 3.78 3.73
N CYS A 97 -8.22 4.13 3.45
CA CYS A 97 -8.62 5.38 2.80
C CYS A 97 -8.91 6.52 3.80
N VAL A 98 -8.78 6.24 5.10
CA VAL A 98 -9.13 7.17 6.17
C VAL A 98 -7.87 7.57 6.93
N ASP A 99 -7.55 8.86 6.89
CA ASP A 99 -6.41 9.41 7.62
C ASP A 99 -6.72 9.61 9.11
N GLN A 100 -7.93 10.08 9.41
CA GLN A 100 -8.37 10.38 10.77
C GLN A 100 -9.83 10.00 10.98
N ASN A 101 -10.16 9.52 12.17
CA ASN A 101 -11.53 9.28 12.58
C ASN A 101 -12.17 10.61 13.05
N PRO A 102 -13.16 11.19 12.33
CA PRO A 102 -13.78 12.45 12.71
C PRO A 102 -14.64 12.35 13.98
N TYR A 103 -14.92 11.13 14.47
CA TYR A 103 -15.63 10.87 15.72
C TYR A 103 -14.71 10.82 16.96
N GLU A 104 -13.40 10.78 16.77
CA GLU A 104 -12.43 10.75 17.85
C GLU A 104 -11.48 11.96 17.76
N ASP A 105 -11.34 12.69 18.87
CA ASP A 105 -10.43 13.85 18.97
C ASP A 105 -8.95 13.44 19.10
N ASP A 106 -8.66 12.14 19.21
CA ASP A 106 -7.30 11.64 19.41
C ASP A 106 -6.62 11.37 18.06
N GLU A 107 -5.49 12.05 17.83
CA GLU A 107 -4.58 11.74 16.72
C GLU A 107 -4.04 10.31 16.90
N VAL A 108 -4.63 9.35 16.20
CA VAL A 108 -4.06 7.99 16.11
C VAL A 108 -2.80 8.11 15.27
N GLU A 109 -1.64 7.99 15.92
CA GLU A 109 -0.33 7.99 15.27
C GLU A 109 -0.25 6.81 14.30
N GLN A 110 -0.53 7.07 13.01
CA GLN A 110 -0.37 6.07 11.97
C GLN A 110 1.11 5.77 11.80
N VAL A 111 1.49 4.50 11.92
CA VAL A 111 2.87 4.08 11.67
C VAL A 111 3.14 4.22 10.18
N ASP A 112 3.83 5.30 9.79
CA ASP A 112 4.32 5.46 8.43
C ASP A 112 5.42 4.41 8.19
N ILE A 113 5.07 3.42 7.38
CA ILE A 113 5.98 2.33 7.07
C ILE A 113 7.18 2.85 6.27
N LYS A 114 7.04 3.91 5.46
CA LYS A 114 8.17 4.54 4.76
C LYS A 114 9.16 5.11 5.77
N GLU A 115 8.69 5.87 6.76
CA GLU A 115 9.55 6.44 7.80
C GLU A 115 10.25 5.35 8.64
N TYR A 116 9.55 4.26 8.97
CA TYR A 116 10.15 3.11 9.65
C TYR A 116 11.27 2.44 8.84
N LEU A 117 11.09 2.35 7.52
CA LEU A 117 12.05 1.74 6.60
C LEU A 117 13.29 2.62 6.40
N GLU A 118 13.12 3.94 6.33
CA GLU A 118 14.22 4.90 6.31
C GLU A 118 15.10 4.77 7.57
N CYS A 119 14.49 4.56 8.74
CA CYS A 119 15.20 4.38 10.00
C CYS A 119 15.92 3.03 10.12
N ALA A 120 15.50 1.99 9.38
CA ALA A 120 16.13 0.66 9.39
C ALA A 120 17.42 0.56 8.55
N GLN A 121 17.82 1.64 7.88
CA GLN A 121 19.04 1.76 7.07
C GLN A 121 20.28 2.26 7.84
N LEU A 122 20.18 2.54 9.15
CA LEU A 122 21.31 2.97 10.00
C LEU A 122 22.20 1.83 10.49
#